data_AF-G2DY34-F1
#
_entry.id   AF-G2DY34-F1
#
_cell.length_a   1.000
_cell.length_b   1.000
_cell.length_c   1.000
_cell.angle_alpha   90.00
_cell.angle_beta   90.00
_cell.angle_gamma   90.00
#
_symmetry.space_group_name_H-M   'P 1'
#
loop_
_entity.id
_entity.type
_entity.pdbx_description
1 polymer ?
#
loop_
_entity_poly.entity_id
_entity_poly.type
_entity_poly.pdbx_seq_one_letter_code
_entity_poly.pdbx_strand_id
1 'polypeptide(L)'
;MRIVRIFLFNLLLTFQVALNMYVCICNSVTDRQIREAVEKGHDTLGKLRSELGVSTCCGKCKECARNLLNEVVAEPDCFNLVLSAAA
;
A
#
# COMPACT_ATOMS: atom_id res chain seq x y z
N MET A 1 28.97 17.40 10.17
CA MET A 1 28.34 16.37 11.03
C MET A 1 26.81 16.52 11.18
N ARG A 2 26.23 17.74 11.15
CA ARG A 2 24.76 17.93 11.16
C ARG A 2 24.05 17.50 9.86
N ILE A 3 24.66 17.75 8.69
CA ILE A 3 24.12 17.37 7.37
C ILE A 3 24.01 15.85 7.21
N VAL A 4 25.06 15.09 7.55
CA VAL A 4 25.06 13.62 7.51
C VAL A 4 23.97 13.03 8.41
N ARG A 5 23.72 13.68 9.55
CA ARG A 5 22.71 13.26 10.54
C ARG A 5 21.28 13.58 10.09
N ILE A 6 21.06 14.69 9.37
CA ILE A 6 19.78 15.00 8.70
C ILE A 6 19.53 14.06 7.51
N PHE A 7 20.56 13.76 6.72
CA PHE A 7 20.45 12.85 5.57
C PHE A 7 20.14 11.42 6.02
N LEU A 8 20.82 10.91 7.06
CA LEU A 8 20.49 9.61 7.65
C LEU A 8 19.12 9.60 8.34
N PHE A 9 18.69 10.70 8.97
CA PHE A 9 17.39 10.77 9.61
C PHE A 9 16.25 10.79 8.58
N ASN A 10 16.42 11.52 7.47
CA ASN A 10 15.52 11.46 6.33
C ASN A 10 15.54 10.08 5.66
N LEU A 11 16.72 9.47 5.45
CA LEU A 11 16.87 8.13 4.88
C LEU A 11 16.24 7.03 5.75
N LEU A 12 16.34 7.14 7.08
CA LEU A 12 15.71 6.24 8.05
C LEU A 12 14.20 6.47 8.19
N LEU A 13 13.73 7.72 8.08
CA LEU A 13 12.30 8.04 8.08
C LEU A 13 11.61 7.57 6.79
N THR A 14 12.25 7.72 5.63
CA THR A 14 11.74 7.13 4.37
C THR A 14 11.73 5.60 4.39
N PHE A 15 12.63 4.98 5.16
CA PHE A 15 12.72 3.52 5.27
C PHE A 15 11.58 2.89 6.09
N GLN A 16 10.89 3.66 6.93
CA GLN A 16 9.90 3.13 7.88
C GLN A 16 8.43 3.30 7.44
N VAL A 17 8.13 3.96 6.33
CA VAL A 17 6.73 4.25 5.90
C VAL A 17 6.08 3.10 5.11
N ALA A 18 6.76 1.98 4.93
CA ALA A 18 6.22 0.77 4.28
C ALA A 18 5.76 -0.29 5.31
N LEU A 19 5.11 0.13 6.41
CA LEU A 19 4.60 -0.82 7.40
C LEU A 19 3.40 -1.57 6.80
N ASN A 20 3.68 -2.80 6.37
CA ASN A 20 2.75 -3.87 6.01
C ASN A 20 1.57 -3.93 7.00
N MET A 21 0.50 -3.21 6.72
CA MET A 21 -0.74 -3.25 7.49
C MET A 21 -1.61 -4.39 6.96
N TYR A 22 -2.15 -5.20 7.85
CA TYR A 22 -3.18 -6.16 7.48
C TYR A 22 -4.49 -5.45 7.18
N VAL A 23 -4.95 -5.58 5.95
CA VAL A 23 -6.25 -5.09 5.50
C VAL A 23 -7.33 -6.15 5.74
N CYS A 24 -7.01 -7.43 5.55
CA CYS A 24 -7.93 -8.54 5.83
C CYS A 24 -7.30 -9.57 6.77
N ILE A 25 -7.84 -9.68 7.98
CA ILE A 25 -7.37 -10.66 8.96
C ILE A 25 -7.80 -12.08 8.59
N CYS A 26 -9.00 -12.27 8.04
CA CYS A 26 -9.52 -13.61 7.72
C CYS A 26 -8.65 -14.36 6.71
N ASN A 27 -8.13 -13.64 5.71
CA ASN A 27 -7.35 -14.20 4.61
C ASN A 27 -5.91 -13.67 4.61
N SER A 28 -5.47 -13.09 5.72
CA SER A 28 -4.11 -12.55 5.91
C SER A 28 -3.63 -11.63 4.80
N VAL A 29 -4.52 -10.78 4.26
CA VAL A 29 -4.20 -9.87 3.15
C VAL A 29 -3.64 -8.57 3.71
N THR A 30 -2.46 -8.17 3.24
CA THR A 30 -1.80 -6.90 3.59
C THR A 30 -2.05 -5.82 2.55
N ASP A 31 -1.83 -4.56 2.94
CA ASP A 31 -1.86 -3.41 2.04
C ASP A 31 -0.87 -3.60 0.88
N ARG A 32 0.35 -4.08 1.17
CA ARG A 32 1.38 -4.36 0.17
C ARG A 32 0.90 -5.34 -0.89
N GLN A 33 0.23 -6.42 -0.50
CA GLN A 33 -0.33 -7.39 -1.44
C GLN A 33 -1.42 -6.78 -2.32
N ILE A 34 -2.23 -5.86 -1.78
CA ILE A 34 -3.21 -5.13 -2.56
C ILE A 34 -2.52 -4.20 -3.57
N ARG A 35 -1.50 -3.45 -3.15
CA ARG A 35 -0.69 -2.58 -4.04
C ARG A 35 -0.07 -3.38 -5.19
N GLU A 36 0.62 -4.48 -4.89
CA GLU A 36 1.21 -5.39 -5.88
C GLU A 36 0.17 -5.97 -6.85
N ALA A 37 -1.04 -6.29 -6.36
CA ALA A 37 -2.10 -6.79 -7.22
C ALA A 37 -2.64 -5.70 -8.15
N VAL A 38 -2.77 -4.46 -7.68
CA VAL A 38 -3.19 -3.33 -8.52
C VAL A 38 -2.15 -3.05 -9.62
N GLU A 39 -0.85 -3.10 -9.30
CA GLU A 39 0.22 -2.99 -10.31
C GLU A 39 0.14 -4.07 -11.40
N LYS A 40 -0.34 -5.27 -11.05
CA LYS A 40 -0.62 -6.36 -12.00
C LYS A 40 -1.93 -6.20 -12.78
N GLY A 41 -2.65 -5.10 -12.60
CA GLY A 41 -3.92 -4.81 -13.28
C GLY A 41 -5.17 -5.30 -12.55
N HIS A 42 -5.07 -5.68 -11.27
CA HIS A 42 -6.21 -6.00 -10.40
C HIS A 42 -6.86 -4.73 -9.80
N ASP A 43 -7.18 -3.77 -10.65
CA ASP A 43 -7.73 -2.43 -10.38
C ASP A 43 -9.20 -2.36 -9.91
N THR A 44 -9.81 -3.50 -9.56
CA THR A 44 -11.18 -3.54 -9.04
C THR A 44 -11.26 -4.44 -7.82
N LEU A 45 -12.17 -4.14 -6.90
CA LEU A 45 -12.39 -4.99 -5.71
C LEU A 45 -12.81 -6.42 -6.10
N GLY A 46 -13.49 -6.60 -7.23
CA GLY A 46 -13.82 -7.92 -7.77
C GLY A 46 -12.56 -8.72 -8.15
N LYS A 47 -11.61 -8.09 -8.85
CA LYS A 47 -10.33 -8.72 -9.18
C LYS A 47 -9.51 -9.03 -7.91
N LEU A 48 -9.45 -8.11 -6.95
CA LEU A 48 -8.76 -8.34 -5.67
C LEU A 48 -9.39 -9.48 -4.86
N ARG A 49 -10.72 -9.64 -4.90
CA ARG A 49 -11.41 -10.77 -4.27
C ARG A 49 -10.99 -12.11 -4.88
N SER A 50 -10.95 -12.18 -6.20
CA SER A 50 -10.55 -13.39 -6.91
C SER A 50 -9.08 -13.74 -6.68
N GLU A 51 -8.20 -12.74 -6.65
CA GLU A 51 -6.76 -12.94 -6.54
C GLU A 51 -6.29 -13.16 -5.09
N LEU A 52 -6.73 -12.30 -4.16
CA LEU A 52 -6.22 -12.28 -2.78
C LEU A 52 -7.22 -12.84 -1.76
N GLY A 53 -8.44 -13.16 -2.18
CA GLY A 53 -9.52 -13.53 -1.25
C GLY A 53 -10.00 -12.38 -0.37
N VAL A 54 -9.61 -11.12 -0.60
CA VAL A 54 -10.02 -10.01 0.28
C VAL A 54 -11.55 -9.90 0.36
N SER A 55 -12.12 -9.73 1.55
CA SER A 55 -13.58 -9.62 1.76
C SER A 55 -14.43 -10.84 1.36
N THR A 56 -13.86 -12.05 1.26
CA THR A 56 -14.63 -13.28 0.96
C THR A 56 -15.08 -14.07 2.19
N CYS A 57 -14.63 -13.70 3.40
CA CYS A 57 -15.04 -14.34 4.67
C CYS A 57 -16.07 -13.49 5.43
N CYS A 58 -15.64 -12.66 6.40
CA CYS A 58 -16.57 -11.89 7.25
C CYS A 58 -17.02 -10.54 6.63
N GLY A 59 -16.37 -10.08 5.56
CA GLY A 59 -16.70 -8.83 4.86
C GLY A 59 -16.32 -7.53 5.57
N LYS A 60 -15.84 -7.55 6.82
CA LYS A 60 -15.53 -6.33 7.61
C LYS A 60 -14.47 -5.42 6.99
N CYS A 61 -13.53 -5.98 6.23
CA CYS A 61 -12.49 -5.21 5.54
C CYS A 61 -12.93 -4.57 4.22
N LYS A 62 -14.18 -4.78 3.77
CA LYS A 62 -14.64 -4.41 2.41
C LYS A 62 -14.49 -2.92 2.11
N GLU A 63 -14.80 -2.05 3.06
CA GLU A 63 -14.66 -0.60 2.89
C GLU A 63 -13.20 -0.17 2.94
N CYS A 64 -12.43 -0.68 3.91
CA CYS A 64 -10.99 -0.44 4.00
C CYS A 64 -10.24 -0.85 2.71
N ALA A 65 -10.50 -2.06 2.20
CA ALA A 65 -9.89 -2.55 0.96
C ALA A 65 -10.30 -1.73 -0.27
N ARG A 66 -11.55 -1.22 -0.32
CA ARG A 66 -12.00 -0.34 -1.41
C ARG A 66 -11.32 1.02 -1.34
N ASN A 67 -11.21 1.61 -0.16
CA ASN A 67 -10.58 2.91 0.01
C ASN A 67 -9.10 2.84 -0.37
N LEU A 68 -8.39 1.80 0.09
CA LEU A 68 -7.01 1.56 -0.31
C LEU A 68 -6.88 1.35 -1.83
N LEU A 69 -7.75 0.54 -2.44
CA LEU A 69 -7.74 0.38 -3.90
C LEU A 69 -7.88 1.73 -4.62
N ASN A 70 -8.83 2.57 -4.20
CA ASN A 70 -9.04 3.88 -4.81
C ASN A 70 -7.84 4.81 -4.62
N GLU A 71 -7.22 4.79 -3.43
CA GLU A 71 -5.99 5.53 -3.14
C GLU A 71 -4.87 5.10 -4.08
N VAL A 72 -4.61 3.79 -4.21
CA VAL A 72 -3.53 3.24 -5.05
C VAL A 72 -3.75 3.53 -6.53
N VAL A 73 -5.00 3.47 -7.00
CA VAL A 73 -5.35 3.77 -8.41
C VAL A 73 -5.25 5.27 -8.72
N ALA A 74 -5.58 6.14 -7.75
CA ALA A 74 -5.51 7.59 -7.94
C ALA A 74 -4.08 8.14 -7.79
N GLU A 75 -3.33 7.63 -6.82
CA GLU A 75 -1.97 8.04 -6.49
C GLU A 75 -1.09 6.80 -6.19
N PRO A 76 -0.36 6.30 -7.19
CA PRO A 76 0.54 5.15 -7.00
C PRO A 76 1.74 5.55 -6.14
N ASP A 77 1.59 5.33 -4.82
CA ASP A 77 2.57 5.52 -3.73
C ASP A 77 3.24 6.90 -3.62
N CYS A 78 3.12 7.50 -2.43
CA CYS A 78 3.90 8.69 -2.04
C CYS A 78 5.43 8.47 -2.14
N PHE A 79 5.91 7.22 -2.11
CA PHE A 79 7.32 6.90 -2.42
C PHE A 79 7.71 7.39 -3.82
N ASN A 80 6.85 7.19 -4.82
CA ASN A 80 7.07 7.66 -6.18
C ASN A 80 6.94 9.19 -6.27
N LEU A 81 6.06 9.80 -5.47
CA LEU A 81 5.94 11.26 -5.39
C LEU A 81 7.24 11.88 -4.83
N VAL A 82 7.81 11.30 -3.77
CA VAL A 82 9.10 11.73 -3.19
C VAL A 82 10.26 11.51 -4.17
N LEU A 83 10.24 10.42 -4.97
CA LEU A 83 11.26 10.18 -6.00
C LEU A 83 11.15 11.18 -7.17
N SER A 84 9.93 11.53 -7.60
CA SER A 84 9.69 12.49 -8.67
C SER A 84 9.92 13.95 -8.26
N ALA A 85 9.75 14.29 -6.98
CA ALA A 85 10.08 15.60 -6.42
C ALA A 85 11.57 15.75 -6.06
N ALA A 86 12.33 14.65 -6.08
CA ALA A 86 13.79 14.61 -5.88
C ALA A 86 14.58 14.56 -7.20
N ALA A 87 13.90 14.56 -8.36
CA ALA A 87 14.50 14.58 -9.70
C ALA A 87 14.61 16.01 -10.26
#